data_AF-A0A6M4JPR4-F1
#
_entry.id   AF-A0A6M4JPR4-F1
#
_cell.length_a   1.000
_cell.length_b   1.000
_cell.length_c   1.000
_cell.angle_alpha   90.00
_cell.angle_beta   90.00
_cell.angle_gamma   90.00
#
_symmetry.space_group_name_H-M   'P 1'
#
loop_
_entity.id
_entity.type
_entity.pdbx_description
1 polymer ?
#
loop_
_entity_poly.entity_id
_entity_poly.type
_entity_poly.pdbx_seq_one_letter_code
_entity_poly.pdbx_strand_id
1 'polypeptide(L)'
;MWLLIIACAVILVIGILEKRRHQKNIDALPVRVNINGIRGKSTVTRLTTGILIEAGYKTVGKTTGTDARMIYWDTPEEKPIKRKPQGPNIGEQKEVMRETVERGANAIVSECMAVNPDYQIIFQEELLQANIGVIVNVLEDHMDVMGPTLDEIAEAFTATIPYNGHLVITDSEYTEFFKQKAKERNTKVIIADNSKITDEYLRKFEYMVFPDNASLALGVAQALGIDEETAFKGMLNAPPDPGAMRILPLISPSEPGHFVNGFAANDASSTLNIWKRVKEIGYPTDDPIIIMNCRADRVDRTQQFANDVLPYIEASELILIGETTEPIVKAYEEGKIPADKLHDLEYKSTDEIMELLKKRMHNRVIYGVGNIHGAAEPLIEKIHEYKVKQLVS
;
A
#
# COMPACT_ATOMS: atom_id res chain seq x y z
N MET A 1 -0.44 -17.27 -50.51
CA MET A 1 -0.79 -18.38 -49.59
C MET A 1 0.44 -18.94 -48.86
N TRP A 2 1.48 -19.43 -49.56
CA TRP A 2 2.70 -19.93 -48.92
C TRP A 2 3.46 -18.93 -48.04
N LEU A 3 3.56 -17.66 -48.46
CA LEU A 3 4.19 -16.61 -47.64
C LEU A 3 3.48 -16.40 -46.30
N LEU A 4 2.15 -16.44 -46.28
CA LEU A 4 1.36 -16.28 -45.06
C LEU A 4 1.54 -17.49 -44.12
N ILE A 5 1.56 -18.70 -44.68
CA ILE A 5 1.83 -19.93 -43.93
C ILE A 5 3.24 -19.89 -43.31
N ILE A 6 4.25 -19.48 -44.09
CA ILE A 6 5.63 -19.34 -43.60
C ILE A 6 5.70 -18.27 -42.50
N ALA A 7 5.08 -17.11 -42.69
CA ALA A 7 5.04 -16.05 -41.68
C ALA A 7 4.38 -16.54 -40.37
N CYS A 8 3.22 -17.20 -40.46
CA CYS A 8 2.56 -17.79 -39.29
C CYS A 8 3.43 -18.84 -38.60
N ALA A 9 4.11 -19.71 -39.37
CA ALA A 9 5.01 -20.72 -38.82
C ALA A 9 6.21 -20.07 -38.10
N VAL A 10 6.81 -19.02 -38.67
CA VAL A 10 7.91 -18.29 -38.05
C VAL A 10 7.46 -17.63 -36.75
N ILE A 11 6.30 -16.95 -36.74
CA ILE A 11 5.74 -16.32 -35.53
C ILE A 11 5.47 -17.38 -34.46
N LEU A 12 4.89 -18.53 -34.83
CA LEU A 12 4.63 -19.63 -33.91
C LEU A 12 5.93 -20.16 -33.30
N VAL A 13 6.96 -20.39 -34.12
CA VAL A 13 8.28 -20.84 -33.63
C VAL A 13 8.90 -19.82 -32.68
N ILE A 14 8.84 -18.53 -33.00
CA ILE A 14 9.33 -17.45 -32.12
C ILE A 14 8.57 -17.47 -30.79
N GLY A 15 7.24 -17.58 -30.81
CA GLY A 15 6.42 -17.64 -29.60
C GLY A 15 6.72 -18.87 -28.73
N ILE A 16 6.93 -20.03 -29.34
CA ILE A 16 7.34 -21.25 -28.61
C ILE A 16 8.73 -21.07 -27.98
N LEU A 17 9.69 -20.47 -28.70
CA LEU A 17 11.02 -20.22 -28.17
C LEU A 17 10.99 -19.21 -27.01
N GLU A 18 10.18 -18.16 -27.12
CA GLU A 18 9.98 -17.19 -26.06
C GLU A 18 9.35 -17.83 -24.81
N LYS A 19 8.26 -18.59 -24.98
CA LYS A 19 7.61 -19.32 -23.87
C LYS A 19 8.59 -20.27 -23.17
N ARG A 20 9.39 -21.03 -23.93
CA ARG A 20 10.41 -21.93 -23.37
C ARG A 20 11.52 -21.18 -22.64
N ARG A 21 11.95 -20.02 -23.14
CA ARG A 21 12.95 -19.19 -22.44
C ARG A 21 12.39 -18.61 -21.15
N HIS A 22 11.16 -18.14 -21.18
CA HIS A 22 10.48 -17.63 -19.99
C HIS A 22 10.28 -18.73 -18.93
N GLN A 23 9.86 -19.92 -19.35
CA GLN A 23 9.73 -21.07 -18.46
C GLN A 23 11.04 -21.40 -17.73
N LYS A 24 12.18 -21.37 -18.45
CA LYS A 24 13.50 -21.57 -17.82
C LYS A 24 13.80 -20.52 -16.75
N ASN A 25 13.36 -19.27 -16.93
CA ASN A 25 13.54 -18.23 -15.93
C ASN A 25 12.64 -18.47 -14.70
N ILE A 26 11.39 -18.91 -14.92
CA ILE A 26 10.48 -19.31 -13.83
C ILE A 26 11.10 -20.45 -13.01
N ASP A 27 11.56 -21.50 -13.69
CA ASP A 27 12.11 -22.71 -13.06
C ASP A 27 13.41 -22.44 -12.30
N ALA A 28 14.17 -21.40 -12.68
CA ALA A 28 15.40 -20.99 -12.01
C ALA A 28 15.17 -20.28 -10.66
N LEU A 29 13.95 -19.80 -10.38
CA LEU A 29 13.59 -19.07 -9.16
C LEU A 29 12.77 -19.96 -8.24
N PRO A 30 13.36 -20.73 -7.31
CA PRO A 30 12.62 -21.65 -6.45
C PRO A 30 11.62 -20.97 -5.50
N VAL A 31 11.81 -19.70 -5.15
CA VAL A 31 10.86 -18.94 -4.32
C VAL A 31 10.22 -17.85 -5.17
N ARG A 32 8.90 -17.90 -5.33
CA ARG A 32 8.15 -16.93 -6.14
C ARG A 32 6.89 -16.55 -5.37
N VAL A 33 6.86 -15.33 -4.86
CA VAL A 33 5.77 -14.81 -4.04
C VAL A 33 4.93 -13.84 -4.88
N ASN A 34 3.62 -14.06 -4.92
CA ASN A 34 2.64 -13.16 -5.55
C ASN A 34 1.89 -12.39 -4.47
N ILE A 35 2.06 -11.08 -4.41
CA ILE A 35 1.36 -10.20 -3.47
C ILE A 35 0.18 -9.55 -4.19
N ASN A 36 -1.04 -9.97 -3.85
CA ASN A 36 -2.28 -9.49 -4.44
C ASN A 36 -3.22 -8.88 -3.39
N GLY A 37 -4.19 -8.08 -3.82
CA GLY A 37 -5.12 -7.36 -2.93
C GLY A 37 -5.34 -5.93 -3.38
N ILE A 38 -6.18 -5.20 -2.65
CA ILE A 38 -6.53 -3.83 -3.05
C ILE A 38 -5.49 -2.84 -2.51
N ARG A 39 -5.25 -2.82 -1.19
CA ARG A 39 -4.33 -1.87 -0.53
C ARG A 39 -3.20 -2.55 0.22
N GLY A 40 -2.10 -1.84 0.42
CA GLY A 40 -0.96 -2.33 1.22
C GLY A 40 0.01 -3.26 0.48
N LYS A 41 -0.27 -3.61 -0.80
CA LYS A 41 0.56 -4.54 -1.57
C LYS A 41 2.04 -4.13 -1.64
N SER A 42 2.34 -2.86 -1.97
CA SER A 42 3.73 -2.39 -2.04
C SER A 42 4.47 -2.54 -0.72
N THR A 43 3.79 -2.25 0.40
CA THR A 43 4.35 -2.41 1.75
C THR A 43 4.64 -3.88 2.04
N VAL A 44 3.68 -4.78 1.83
CA VAL A 44 3.87 -6.22 2.04
C VAL A 44 4.98 -6.78 1.14
N THR A 45 5.05 -6.35 -0.12
CA THR A 45 6.13 -6.72 -1.05
C THR A 45 7.50 -6.32 -0.49
N ARG A 46 7.64 -5.07 -0.01
CA ARG A 46 8.90 -4.56 0.55
C ARG A 46 9.30 -5.29 1.82
N LEU A 47 8.37 -5.44 2.76
CA LEU A 47 8.60 -6.19 4.01
C LEU A 47 9.03 -7.64 3.73
N THR A 48 8.30 -8.34 2.85
CA THR A 48 8.63 -9.71 2.44
C THR A 48 9.98 -9.79 1.75
N THR A 49 10.31 -8.80 0.90
CA THR A 49 11.63 -8.72 0.26
C THR A 49 12.75 -8.58 1.29
N GLY A 50 12.57 -7.70 2.29
CA GLY A 50 13.51 -7.52 3.38
C GLY A 50 13.71 -8.78 4.23
N ILE A 51 12.61 -9.48 4.57
CA ILE A 51 12.65 -10.78 5.26
C ILE A 51 13.52 -11.78 4.49
N LEU A 52 13.27 -11.96 3.19
CA LEU A 52 13.99 -12.94 2.38
C LEU A 52 15.47 -12.59 2.23
N ILE A 53 15.79 -11.30 2.07
CA ILE A 53 17.19 -10.83 2.02
C ILE A 53 17.89 -11.14 3.35
N GLU A 54 17.27 -10.82 4.48
CA GLU A 54 17.83 -11.09 5.81
C GLU A 54 18.01 -12.60 6.06
N ALA A 55 17.10 -13.43 5.56
CA ALA A 55 17.20 -14.89 5.60
C ALA A 55 18.23 -15.46 4.60
N GLY A 56 18.96 -14.63 3.85
CA GLY A 56 20.05 -15.04 2.96
C GLY A 56 19.62 -15.42 1.54
N TYR A 57 18.37 -15.20 1.16
CA TYR A 57 17.93 -15.37 -0.23
C TYR A 57 18.43 -14.22 -1.10
N LYS A 58 18.86 -14.55 -2.31
CA LYS A 58 19.12 -13.56 -3.35
C LYS A 58 17.78 -13.17 -3.95
N THR A 59 17.15 -12.16 -3.36
CA THR A 59 15.76 -11.79 -3.61
C THR A 59 15.65 -10.52 -4.42
N VAL A 60 14.76 -10.54 -5.42
CA VAL A 60 14.30 -9.32 -6.10
C VAL A 60 12.87 -9.02 -5.71
N GLY A 61 12.62 -7.82 -5.18
CA GLY A 61 11.29 -7.27 -4.98
C GLY A 61 10.85 -6.44 -6.18
N LYS A 62 9.57 -6.49 -6.54
CA LYS A 62 8.99 -5.66 -7.59
C LYS A 62 7.67 -5.04 -7.15
N THR A 63 7.58 -3.72 -7.18
CA THR A 63 6.37 -2.93 -6.87
C THR A 63 5.71 -2.36 -8.13
N THR A 64 4.40 -2.08 -8.08
CA THR A 64 3.59 -1.69 -9.26
C THR A 64 2.85 -0.35 -9.16
N GLY A 65 2.94 0.33 -8.02
CA GLY A 65 2.28 1.62 -7.78
C GLY A 65 2.77 2.80 -8.65
N THR A 66 2.48 4.03 -8.22
CA THR A 66 2.89 5.28 -8.90
C THR A 66 4.39 5.31 -9.20
N ASP A 67 5.19 4.82 -8.24
CA ASP A 67 6.62 4.57 -8.40
C ASP A 67 6.91 3.07 -8.46
N ALA A 68 6.74 2.47 -9.64
CA ALA A 68 7.13 1.09 -9.88
C ALA A 68 8.67 0.95 -9.77
N ARG A 69 9.11 0.00 -8.94
CA ARG A 69 10.53 -0.18 -8.59
C ARG A 69 10.91 -1.66 -8.58
N MET A 70 12.16 -1.92 -8.95
CA MET A 70 12.87 -3.16 -8.66
C MET A 70 13.79 -2.92 -7.48
N ILE A 71 13.71 -3.83 -6.51
CA ILE A 71 14.47 -3.83 -5.24
C ILE A 71 15.40 -5.05 -5.29
N TYR A 72 16.69 -4.86 -5.04
CA TYR A 72 17.68 -5.92 -5.19
C TYR A 72 18.36 -6.25 -3.86
N TRP A 73 18.77 -7.51 -3.70
CA TRP A 73 19.47 -7.97 -2.50
C TRP A 73 20.92 -7.47 -2.40
N ASP A 74 21.54 -7.08 -3.52
CA ASP A 74 22.97 -6.79 -3.64
C ASP A 74 23.31 -5.30 -3.71
N THR A 75 22.30 -4.42 -3.71
CA THR A 75 22.49 -2.96 -3.70
C THR A 75 21.33 -2.26 -3.00
N PRO A 76 21.60 -1.17 -2.26
CA PRO A 76 20.54 -0.31 -1.74
C PRO A 76 19.82 0.50 -2.83
N GLU A 77 20.37 0.58 -4.05
CA GLU A 77 19.78 1.35 -5.14
C GLU A 77 18.58 0.62 -5.78
N GLU A 78 17.42 1.26 -5.72
CA GLU A 78 16.24 0.81 -6.44
C GLU A 78 16.27 1.25 -7.90
N LYS A 79 15.84 0.36 -8.82
CA LYS A 79 15.73 0.69 -10.24
C LYS A 79 14.27 1.01 -10.59
N PRO A 80 13.96 2.22 -11.08
CA PRO A 80 12.66 2.53 -11.65
C PRO A 80 12.31 1.61 -12.83
N ILE A 81 11.09 1.08 -12.83
CA ILE A 81 10.55 0.34 -13.98
C ILE A 81 10.07 1.36 -15.00
N LYS A 82 10.80 1.48 -16.12
CA LYS A 82 10.42 2.34 -17.24
C LYS A 82 9.27 1.70 -18.00
N ARG A 83 8.05 2.20 -17.79
CA ARG A 83 6.84 1.73 -18.48
C ARG A 83 6.94 1.99 -19.98
N LYS A 84 6.40 1.08 -20.77
CA LYS A 84 6.29 1.25 -22.22
C LYS A 84 5.24 2.34 -22.53
N PRO A 85 5.25 2.94 -23.74
CA PRO A 85 4.29 3.99 -24.10
C PRO A 85 2.81 3.55 -23.98
N GLN A 86 2.54 2.25 -24.01
CA GLN A 86 1.19 1.69 -23.82
C GLN A 86 0.69 1.73 -22.36
N GLY A 87 1.51 2.23 -21.43
CA GLY A 87 1.19 2.24 -20.00
C GLY A 87 1.55 0.93 -19.29
N PRO A 88 1.08 0.74 -18.05
CA PRO A 88 1.37 -0.46 -17.25
C PRO A 88 0.85 -1.71 -17.94
N ASN A 89 1.71 -2.72 -18.11
CA ASN A 89 1.33 -3.97 -18.78
C ASN A 89 1.89 -5.19 -18.06
N ILE A 90 1.08 -6.23 -17.87
CA ILE A 90 1.52 -7.49 -17.23
C ILE A 90 2.71 -8.15 -17.97
N GLY A 91 2.87 -7.90 -19.27
CA GLY A 91 4.00 -8.36 -20.07
C GLY A 91 5.37 -7.85 -19.60
N GLU A 92 5.42 -6.76 -18.82
CA GLU A 92 6.63 -6.31 -18.12
C GLU A 92 7.22 -7.41 -17.22
N GLN A 93 6.37 -8.31 -16.71
CA GLN A 93 6.79 -9.40 -15.84
C GLN A 93 7.82 -10.34 -16.50
N LYS A 94 7.77 -10.53 -17.83
CA LYS A 94 8.77 -11.36 -18.54
C LYS A 94 10.16 -10.77 -18.46
N GLU A 95 10.27 -9.44 -18.59
CA GLU A 95 11.54 -8.72 -18.51
C GLU A 95 12.05 -8.72 -17.07
N VAL A 96 11.17 -8.52 -16.09
CA VAL A 96 11.47 -8.62 -14.64
C VAL A 96 12.03 -10.00 -14.29
N MET A 97 11.39 -11.08 -14.74
CA MET A 97 11.84 -12.45 -14.46
C MET A 97 13.21 -12.73 -15.10
N ARG A 98 13.42 -12.28 -16.34
CA ARG A 98 14.72 -12.41 -17.01
C ARG A 98 15.82 -11.67 -16.25
N GLU A 99 15.60 -10.40 -15.92
CA GLU A 99 16.58 -9.58 -15.19
C GLU A 99 16.90 -10.17 -13.80
N THR A 100 15.87 -10.68 -13.11
CA THR A 100 16.03 -11.35 -11.81
C THR A 100 16.99 -12.54 -11.91
N VAL A 101 16.79 -13.42 -12.91
CA VAL A 101 17.64 -14.60 -13.12
C VAL A 101 19.03 -14.22 -13.62
N GLU A 102 19.15 -13.26 -14.55
CA GLU A 102 20.44 -12.78 -15.07
C GLU A 102 21.33 -12.18 -13.98
N ARG A 103 20.72 -11.57 -12.94
CA ARG A 103 21.43 -11.07 -11.77
C ARG A 103 21.83 -12.17 -10.78
N GLY A 104 21.36 -13.41 -10.99
CA GLY A 104 21.66 -14.56 -10.15
C GLY A 104 20.79 -14.68 -8.90
N ALA A 105 19.59 -14.10 -8.92
CA ALA A 105 18.62 -14.25 -7.84
C ALA A 105 18.06 -15.69 -7.79
N ASN A 106 17.60 -16.10 -6.61
CA ASN A 106 16.88 -17.36 -6.39
C ASN A 106 15.49 -17.16 -5.78
N ALA A 107 15.09 -15.91 -5.54
CA ALA A 107 13.78 -15.56 -5.04
C ALA A 107 13.24 -14.29 -5.73
N ILE A 108 11.93 -14.23 -5.93
CA ILE A 108 11.23 -13.03 -6.37
C ILE A 108 9.98 -12.80 -5.53
N VAL A 109 9.75 -11.55 -5.13
CA VAL A 109 8.51 -11.06 -4.52
C VAL A 109 7.90 -10.06 -5.47
N SER A 110 6.75 -10.39 -6.04
CA SER A 110 6.12 -9.60 -7.09
C SER A 110 4.77 -9.09 -6.65
N GLU A 111 4.60 -7.77 -6.66
CA GLU A 111 3.29 -7.13 -6.56
C GLU A 111 2.46 -7.42 -7.83
N CYS A 112 1.25 -7.95 -7.61
CA CYS A 112 0.27 -8.15 -8.66
C CYS A 112 -0.29 -6.80 -9.12
N MET A 113 -0.12 -6.52 -10.42
CA MET A 113 -0.63 -5.32 -11.07
C MET A 113 -2.00 -5.55 -11.74
N ALA A 114 -2.43 -6.80 -11.86
CA ALA A 114 -3.57 -7.17 -12.68
C ALA A 114 -4.88 -6.88 -11.95
N VAL A 115 -5.53 -5.79 -12.34
CA VAL A 115 -6.89 -5.46 -11.87
C VAL A 115 -7.90 -6.39 -12.54
N ASN A 116 -7.78 -6.58 -13.86
CA ASN A 116 -8.69 -7.44 -14.62
C ASN A 116 -8.53 -8.93 -14.22
N PRO A 117 -9.61 -9.67 -13.92
CA PRO A 117 -9.56 -11.08 -13.53
C PRO A 117 -8.81 -12.00 -14.51
N ASP A 118 -9.00 -11.84 -15.82
CA ASP A 118 -8.32 -12.66 -16.84
C ASP A 118 -6.79 -12.44 -16.81
N TYR A 119 -6.38 -11.21 -16.54
CA TYR A 119 -4.95 -10.89 -16.41
C TYR A 119 -4.35 -11.44 -15.13
N GLN A 120 -5.13 -11.63 -14.06
CA GLN A 120 -4.66 -12.30 -12.85
C GLN A 120 -4.35 -13.78 -13.12
N ILE A 121 -5.18 -14.44 -13.92
CA ILE A 121 -4.94 -15.84 -14.35
C ILE A 121 -3.63 -15.91 -15.13
N ILE A 122 -3.46 -15.09 -16.17
CA ILE A 122 -2.22 -15.09 -16.97
C ILE A 122 -0.99 -14.74 -16.12
N PHE A 123 -1.12 -13.77 -15.21
CA PHE A 123 -0.03 -13.39 -14.32
C PHE A 123 0.40 -14.56 -13.43
N GLN A 124 -0.54 -15.27 -12.83
CA GLN A 124 -0.26 -16.40 -11.95
C GLN A 124 0.19 -17.65 -12.72
N GLU A 125 -0.49 -18.04 -13.79
CA GLU A 125 -0.29 -19.34 -14.43
C GLU A 125 0.82 -19.34 -15.49
N GLU A 126 1.09 -18.20 -16.14
CA GLU A 126 2.02 -18.13 -17.28
C GLU A 126 3.22 -17.21 -17.05
N LEU A 127 3.07 -16.16 -16.24
CA LEU A 127 4.13 -15.15 -16.07
C LEU A 127 4.96 -15.35 -14.81
N LEU A 128 4.34 -15.58 -13.66
CA LEU A 128 5.01 -15.68 -12.37
C LEU A 128 5.07 -17.12 -11.82
N GLN A 129 4.00 -17.91 -11.98
CA GLN A 129 3.89 -19.26 -11.40
C GLN A 129 4.29 -19.29 -9.93
N ALA A 130 3.75 -18.35 -9.15
CA ALA A 130 4.08 -18.24 -7.74
C ALA A 130 3.77 -19.54 -6.99
N ASN A 131 4.58 -19.87 -6.01
CA ASN A 131 4.34 -20.98 -5.09
C ASN A 131 3.88 -20.49 -3.70
N ILE A 132 3.91 -19.18 -3.46
CA ILE A 132 3.32 -18.53 -2.30
C ILE A 132 2.45 -17.38 -2.82
N GLY A 133 1.14 -17.45 -2.57
CA GLY A 133 0.21 -16.36 -2.82
C GLY A 133 -0.10 -15.62 -1.52
N VAL A 134 -0.23 -14.30 -1.58
CA VAL A 134 -0.66 -13.45 -0.47
C VAL A 134 -1.85 -12.64 -0.94
N ILE A 135 -2.96 -12.69 -0.20
CA ILE A 135 -4.11 -11.80 -0.43
C ILE A 135 -4.15 -10.82 0.74
N VAL A 136 -3.80 -9.56 0.47
CA VAL A 136 -3.61 -8.54 1.49
C VAL A 136 -4.92 -8.06 2.10
N ASN A 137 -5.94 -7.86 1.26
CA ASN A 137 -7.31 -7.53 1.66
C ASN A 137 -8.25 -7.60 0.46
N VAL A 138 -9.55 -7.73 0.75
CA VAL A 138 -10.67 -7.54 -0.18
C VAL A 138 -11.38 -6.26 0.25
N LEU A 139 -11.34 -5.22 -0.57
CA LEU A 139 -11.92 -3.91 -0.28
C LEU A 139 -12.62 -3.37 -1.53
N GLU A 140 -13.52 -2.41 -1.37
CA GLU A 140 -14.17 -1.74 -2.49
C GLU A 140 -13.17 -0.84 -3.22
N ASP A 141 -12.79 -1.23 -4.42
CA ASP A 141 -12.00 -0.44 -5.37
C ASP A 141 -12.12 -1.06 -6.76
N HIS A 142 -12.01 -0.27 -7.81
CA HIS A 142 -12.10 -0.76 -9.21
C HIS A 142 -13.31 -1.68 -9.51
N MET A 143 -14.46 -1.40 -8.88
CA MET A 143 -15.68 -2.22 -9.00
C MET A 143 -16.17 -2.34 -10.46
N ASP A 144 -15.87 -1.35 -11.30
CA ASP A 144 -16.18 -1.33 -12.73
C ASP A 144 -15.38 -2.36 -13.54
N VAL A 145 -14.25 -2.84 -13.01
CA VAL A 145 -13.36 -3.80 -13.67
C VAL A 145 -13.38 -5.17 -13.00
N MET A 146 -13.40 -5.20 -11.66
CA MET A 146 -13.33 -6.45 -10.88
C MET A 146 -14.70 -7.08 -10.60
N GLY A 147 -15.77 -6.29 -10.69
CA GLY A 147 -17.14 -6.72 -10.40
C GLY A 147 -17.82 -5.77 -9.41
N PRO A 148 -19.16 -5.63 -9.46
CA PRO A 148 -19.92 -4.73 -8.59
C PRO A 148 -19.93 -5.10 -7.10
N THR A 149 -19.41 -6.25 -6.68
CA THR A 149 -19.45 -6.71 -5.28
C THR A 149 -18.09 -7.14 -4.72
N LEU A 150 -17.94 -7.09 -3.40
CA LEU A 150 -16.76 -7.62 -2.70
C LEU A 150 -16.56 -9.12 -2.95
N ASP A 151 -17.65 -9.88 -3.11
CA ASP A 151 -17.60 -11.32 -3.42
C ASP A 151 -16.93 -11.59 -4.77
N GLU A 152 -17.18 -10.75 -5.77
CA GLU A 152 -16.54 -10.87 -7.08
C GLU A 152 -15.07 -10.48 -7.04
N ILE A 153 -14.70 -9.48 -6.23
CA ILE A 153 -13.29 -9.15 -5.97
C ILE A 153 -12.59 -10.34 -5.31
N ALA A 154 -13.20 -10.94 -4.29
CA ALA A 154 -12.67 -12.11 -3.63
C ALA A 154 -12.52 -13.29 -4.62
N GLU A 155 -13.52 -13.56 -5.46
CA GLU A 155 -13.46 -14.60 -6.50
C GLU A 155 -12.34 -14.31 -7.51
N ALA A 156 -12.16 -13.06 -7.95
CA ALA A 156 -11.07 -12.68 -8.85
C ALA A 156 -9.70 -13.00 -8.26
N PHE A 157 -9.49 -12.73 -6.96
CA PHE A 157 -8.22 -13.04 -6.30
C PHE A 157 -7.93 -14.54 -6.17
N THR A 158 -8.96 -15.40 -6.24
CA THR A 158 -8.74 -16.85 -6.22
C THR A 158 -7.84 -17.32 -7.38
N ALA A 159 -7.83 -16.60 -8.51
CA ALA A 159 -6.93 -16.86 -9.63
C ALA A 159 -5.46 -16.91 -9.20
N THR A 160 -5.07 -16.10 -8.20
CA THR A 160 -3.70 -16.00 -7.71
C THR A 160 -3.29 -17.04 -6.67
N ILE A 161 -4.22 -17.89 -6.22
CA ILE A 161 -3.91 -18.98 -5.28
C ILE A 161 -3.04 -20.02 -6.00
N PRO A 162 -1.84 -20.36 -5.50
CA PRO A 162 -0.99 -21.31 -6.19
C PRO A 162 -1.56 -22.74 -6.14
N TYR A 163 -1.02 -23.63 -6.98
CA TYR A 163 -1.21 -25.07 -6.84
C TYR A 163 -0.05 -25.68 -6.06
N ASN A 164 -0.34 -26.60 -5.12
CA ASN A 164 0.68 -27.28 -4.30
C ASN A 164 1.61 -26.31 -3.55
N GLY A 165 1.08 -25.16 -3.12
CA GLY A 165 1.86 -24.07 -2.53
C GLY A 165 1.34 -23.62 -1.17
N HIS A 166 1.57 -22.35 -0.86
CA HIS A 166 1.03 -21.69 0.33
C HIS A 166 0.18 -20.47 -0.06
N LEU A 167 -0.88 -20.23 0.72
CA LEU A 167 -1.69 -19.03 0.66
C LEU A 167 -1.62 -18.36 2.03
N VAL A 168 -1.23 -17.08 2.07
CA VAL A 168 -1.20 -16.26 3.28
C VAL A 168 -2.30 -15.21 3.20
N ILE A 169 -3.15 -15.15 4.22
CA ILE A 169 -4.26 -14.21 4.33
C ILE A 169 -4.39 -13.71 5.77
N THR A 170 -5.04 -12.56 5.97
CA THR A 170 -5.54 -12.16 7.29
C THR A 170 -6.89 -12.81 7.58
N ASP A 171 -7.29 -12.80 8.85
CA ASP A 171 -8.63 -13.24 9.21
C ASP A 171 -9.68 -12.21 8.76
N SER A 172 -10.71 -12.66 8.05
CA SER A 172 -11.76 -11.86 7.42
C SER A 172 -13.02 -12.70 7.14
N GLU A 173 -14.08 -12.07 6.66
CA GLU A 173 -15.30 -12.76 6.22
C GLU A 173 -15.06 -13.77 5.08
N TYR A 174 -14.01 -13.57 4.27
CA TYR A 174 -13.61 -14.44 3.16
C TYR A 174 -12.65 -15.56 3.57
N THR A 175 -12.26 -15.68 4.85
CA THR A 175 -11.30 -16.69 5.32
C THR A 175 -11.70 -18.11 4.92
N GLU A 176 -12.95 -18.51 5.19
CA GLU A 176 -13.42 -19.86 4.89
C GLU A 176 -13.56 -20.11 3.37
N PHE A 177 -13.96 -19.09 2.62
CA PHE A 177 -14.01 -19.13 1.17
C PHE A 177 -12.62 -19.39 0.55
N PHE A 178 -11.60 -18.65 0.99
CA PHE A 178 -10.23 -18.84 0.52
C PHE A 178 -9.64 -20.19 0.95
N LYS A 179 -9.97 -20.68 2.15
CA LYS A 179 -9.59 -22.04 2.59
C LYS A 179 -10.16 -23.11 1.69
N GLN A 180 -11.42 -22.98 1.28
CA GLN A 180 -12.03 -23.92 0.34
C GLN A 180 -11.30 -23.92 -1.01
N LYS A 181 -11.09 -22.74 -1.61
CA LYS A 181 -10.40 -22.61 -2.91
C LYS A 181 -8.95 -23.09 -2.84
N ALA A 182 -8.23 -22.82 -1.74
CA ALA A 182 -6.88 -23.34 -1.52
C ALA A 182 -6.85 -24.86 -1.42
N LYS A 183 -7.84 -25.47 -0.75
CA LYS A 183 -7.97 -26.94 -0.65
C LYS A 183 -8.16 -27.59 -2.03
N GLU A 184 -8.96 -26.98 -2.90
CA GLU A 184 -9.16 -27.45 -4.29
C GLU A 184 -7.85 -27.47 -5.09
N ARG A 185 -6.90 -26.57 -4.76
CA ARG A 185 -5.58 -26.46 -5.40
C ARG A 185 -4.45 -27.17 -4.64
N ASN A 186 -4.78 -27.95 -3.61
CA ASN A 186 -3.82 -28.60 -2.71
C ASN A 186 -2.82 -27.60 -2.08
N THR A 187 -3.29 -26.40 -1.73
CA THR A 187 -2.50 -25.32 -1.18
C THR A 187 -2.78 -25.14 0.31
N LYS A 188 -1.72 -24.98 1.10
CA LYS A 188 -1.80 -24.79 2.55
C LYS A 188 -2.10 -23.34 2.87
N VAL A 189 -3.08 -23.10 3.74
CA VAL A 189 -3.42 -21.75 4.18
C VAL A 189 -2.72 -21.42 5.49
N ILE A 190 -2.13 -20.22 5.55
CA ILE A 190 -1.57 -19.59 6.74
C ILE A 190 -2.42 -18.36 7.04
N ILE A 191 -3.03 -18.32 8.22
CA ILE A 191 -3.73 -17.14 8.71
C ILE A 191 -2.71 -16.28 9.46
N ALA A 192 -2.50 -15.07 8.97
CA ALA A 192 -1.59 -14.10 9.56
C ALA A 192 -2.08 -13.67 10.94
N ASP A 193 -1.19 -13.75 11.93
CA ASP A 193 -1.52 -13.47 13.32
C ASP A 193 -1.03 -12.07 13.71
N ASN A 194 -1.97 -11.12 13.77
CA ASN A 194 -1.69 -9.74 14.16
C ASN A 194 -1.21 -9.61 15.60
N SER A 195 -1.55 -10.55 16.50
CA SER A 195 -1.17 -10.47 17.91
C SER A 195 0.35 -10.58 18.12
N LYS A 196 1.07 -11.12 17.12
CA LYS A 196 2.53 -11.17 17.09
C LYS A 196 3.18 -9.83 16.75
N ILE A 197 2.42 -8.88 16.22
CA ILE A 197 2.93 -7.58 15.77
C ILE A 197 2.61 -6.53 16.84
N THR A 198 3.55 -6.27 17.74
CA THR A 198 3.36 -5.29 18.82
C THR A 198 3.49 -3.85 18.31
N ASP A 199 2.80 -2.91 18.95
CA ASP A 199 2.94 -1.48 18.63
C ASP A 199 4.35 -0.96 18.92
N GLU A 200 5.03 -1.49 19.95
CA GLU A 200 6.43 -1.20 20.23
C GLU A 200 7.33 -1.56 19.04
N TYR A 201 7.10 -2.72 18.43
CA TYR A 201 7.81 -3.13 17.23
C TYR A 201 7.50 -2.21 16.05
N LEU A 202 6.22 -1.88 15.83
CA LEU A 202 5.81 -1.01 14.71
C LEU A 202 6.32 0.43 14.82
N ARG A 203 6.57 0.94 16.04
CA ARG A 203 7.20 2.26 16.25
C ARG A 203 8.66 2.33 15.81
N LYS A 204 9.32 1.19 15.56
CA LYS A 204 10.71 1.16 15.05
C LYS A 204 10.82 1.53 13.57
N PHE A 205 9.69 1.53 12.83
CA PHE A 205 9.68 1.98 11.44
C PHE A 205 9.63 3.51 11.35
N GLU A 206 10.37 4.09 10.40
CA GLU A 206 10.31 5.53 10.10
C GLU A 206 9.03 5.97 9.36
N TYR A 207 8.14 5.02 9.09
CA TYR A 207 6.90 5.20 8.33
C TYR A 207 5.83 4.33 8.95
N MET A 208 4.56 4.66 8.67
CA MET A 208 3.46 3.91 9.22
C MET A 208 3.35 2.54 8.56
N VAL A 209 3.43 1.49 9.37
CA VAL A 209 3.13 0.11 8.99
C VAL A 209 1.90 -0.36 9.76
N PHE A 210 0.96 -0.97 9.04
CA PHE A 210 -0.23 -1.58 9.61
C PHE A 210 0.11 -3.00 10.10
N PRO A 211 -0.48 -3.47 11.23
CA PRO A 211 -0.26 -4.82 11.74
C PRO A 211 -0.52 -5.89 10.68
N ASP A 212 -1.61 -5.78 9.91
CA ASP A 212 -1.96 -6.68 8.81
C ASP A 212 -0.81 -6.83 7.80
N ASN A 213 -0.19 -5.72 7.40
CA ASN A 213 0.89 -5.76 6.42
C ASN A 213 2.12 -6.51 6.96
N ALA A 214 2.45 -6.30 8.24
CA ALA A 214 3.57 -6.97 8.88
C ALA A 214 3.29 -8.45 9.17
N SER A 215 2.08 -8.79 9.61
CA SER A 215 1.68 -10.17 9.91
C SER A 215 1.57 -11.01 8.64
N LEU A 216 1.11 -10.45 7.52
CA LEU A 216 1.13 -11.11 6.22
C LEU A 216 2.55 -11.41 5.75
N ALA A 217 3.48 -10.45 5.88
CA ALA A 217 4.88 -10.67 5.56
C ALA A 217 5.51 -11.75 6.47
N LEU A 218 5.17 -11.75 7.77
CA LEU A 218 5.56 -12.80 8.72
C LEU A 218 4.97 -14.17 8.33
N GLY A 219 3.73 -14.22 7.81
CA GLY A 219 3.12 -15.44 7.29
C GLY A 219 3.86 -16.02 6.08
N VAL A 220 4.44 -15.17 5.22
CA VAL A 220 5.34 -15.63 4.15
C VAL A 220 6.62 -16.22 4.72
N ALA A 221 7.19 -15.62 5.76
CA ALA A 221 8.35 -16.17 6.47
C ALA A 221 8.04 -17.58 7.03
N GLN A 222 6.87 -17.75 7.65
CA GLN A 222 6.38 -19.04 8.13
C GLN A 222 6.24 -20.08 7.01
N ALA A 223 5.73 -19.70 5.83
CA ALA A 223 5.59 -20.59 4.68
C ALA A 223 6.94 -21.16 4.21
N LEU A 224 8.03 -20.43 4.44
CA LEU A 224 9.39 -20.79 4.05
C LEU A 224 10.22 -21.38 5.20
N GLY A 225 9.66 -21.43 6.42
CA GLY A 225 10.37 -21.90 7.60
C GLY A 225 11.45 -20.94 8.11
N ILE A 226 11.32 -19.65 7.81
CA ILE A 226 12.19 -18.58 8.34
C ILE A 226 11.73 -18.27 9.78
N ASP A 227 12.66 -18.17 10.72
CA ASP A 227 12.35 -17.86 12.11
C ASP A 227 11.88 -16.40 12.29
N GLU A 228 11.11 -16.16 13.36
CA GLU A 228 10.49 -14.85 13.59
C GLU A 228 11.54 -13.75 13.85
N GLU A 229 12.66 -14.05 14.51
CA GLU A 229 13.71 -13.06 14.79
C GLU A 229 14.32 -12.54 13.50
N THR A 230 14.70 -13.44 12.58
CA THR A 230 15.16 -13.10 11.23
C THR A 230 14.10 -12.31 10.46
N ALA A 231 12.83 -12.72 10.56
CA ALA A 231 11.75 -12.02 9.87
C ALA A 231 11.53 -10.58 10.38
N PHE A 232 11.49 -10.38 11.70
CA PHE A 232 11.36 -9.05 12.30
C PHE A 232 12.55 -8.15 11.92
N LYS A 233 13.77 -8.68 11.97
CA LYS A 233 14.96 -7.92 11.56
C LYS A 233 14.92 -7.54 10.08
N GLY A 234 14.56 -8.48 9.21
CA GLY A 234 14.47 -8.24 7.77
C GLY A 234 13.38 -7.23 7.39
N MET A 235 12.25 -7.22 8.10
CA MET A 235 11.22 -6.21 7.93
C MET A 235 11.72 -4.80 8.29
N LEU A 236 12.45 -4.63 9.39
CA LEU A 236 13.03 -3.33 9.77
C LEU A 236 14.10 -2.84 8.79
N ASN A 237 14.83 -3.76 8.16
CA ASN A 237 15.83 -3.45 7.15
C ASN A 237 15.23 -3.23 5.74
N ALA A 238 13.93 -3.44 5.57
CA ALA A 238 13.28 -3.28 4.27
C ALA A 238 13.26 -1.80 3.84
N PRO A 239 13.58 -1.48 2.57
CA PRO A 239 13.51 -0.12 2.09
C PRO A 239 12.04 0.36 2.08
N PRO A 240 11.72 1.55 2.62
CA PRO A 240 10.36 2.07 2.66
C PRO A 240 9.82 2.33 1.26
N ASP A 241 8.50 2.26 1.11
CA ASP A 241 7.86 2.74 -0.11
C ASP A 241 8.05 4.26 -0.25
N PRO A 242 8.40 4.80 -1.44
CA PRO A 242 8.49 6.24 -1.64
C PRO A 242 7.21 6.98 -1.26
N GLY A 243 6.05 6.35 -1.46
CA GLY A 243 4.73 6.86 -1.07
C GLY A 243 4.26 6.37 0.31
N ALA A 244 5.09 5.69 1.10
CA ALA A 244 4.71 5.27 2.44
C ALA A 244 4.37 6.50 3.29
N MET A 245 3.21 6.45 3.94
CA MET A 245 2.77 7.52 4.83
C MET A 245 3.72 7.61 6.03
N ARG A 246 4.28 8.79 6.24
CA ARG A 246 5.15 9.11 7.38
C ARG A 246 4.42 10.04 8.35
N ILE A 247 4.73 9.89 9.63
CA ILE A 247 4.33 10.85 10.66
C ILE A 247 5.51 11.79 10.88
N LEU A 248 5.32 13.06 10.54
CA LEU A 248 6.38 14.05 10.60
C LEU A 248 6.40 14.71 11.98
N PRO A 249 7.49 14.57 12.76
CA PRO A 249 7.66 15.35 13.97
C PRO A 249 7.99 16.80 13.59
N LEU A 250 7.25 17.75 14.17
CA LEU A 250 7.29 19.18 13.86
C LEU A 250 7.73 20.02 15.05
N ILE A 251 8.31 21.19 14.73
CA ILE A 251 8.64 22.30 15.63
C ILE A 251 9.78 22.01 16.62
N SER A 252 9.60 21.09 17.57
CA SER A 252 10.51 20.88 18.69
C SER A 252 10.93 19.41 18.82
N PRO A 253 12.23 19.11 19.05
CA PRO A 253 12.68 17.76 19.35
C PRO A 253 12.16 17.20 20.68
N SER A 254 11.89 18.05 21.68
CA SER A 254 11.49 17.61 23.02
C SER A 254 9.99 17.35 23.16
N GLU A 255 9.18 18.14 22.47
CA GLU A 255 7.70 18.07 22.46
C GLU A 255 7.19 18.27 21.04
N PRO A 256 7.43 17.31 20.14
CA PRO A 256 7.09 17.45 18.73
C PRO A 256 5.56 17.46 18.53
N GLY A 257 5.11 18.32 17.62
CA GLY A 257 3.83 18.08 16.94
C GLY A 257 3.97 16.93 15.97
N HIS A 258 2.88 16.19 15.69
CA HIS A 258 2.92 15.02 14.82
C HIS A 258 2.00 15.20 13.64
N PHE A 259 2.56 15.57 12.48
CA PHE A 259 1.78 15.72 11.26
C PHE A 259 1.62 14.39 10.54
N VAL A 260 0.37 14.01 10.33
CA VAL A 260 -0.05 12.82 9.61
C VAL A 260 -0.67 13.29 8.29
N ASN A 261 -0.01 12.97 7.18
CA ASN A 261 -0.48 13.36 5.86
C ASN A 261 -1.55 12.37 5.34
N GLY A 262 -2.79 12.53 5.79
CA GLY A 262 -3.95 11.77 5.29
C GLY A 262 -4.55 12.32 3.99
N PHE A 263 -4.07 13.45 3.46
CA PHE A 263 -4.57 14.00 2.20
C PHE A 263 -4.38 13.02 1.03
N ALA A 264 -3.38 12.13 1.14
CA ALA A 264 -3.10 11.06 0.18
C ALA A 264 -4.08 9.87 0.25
N ALA A 265 -4.95 9.80 1.28
CA ALA A 265 -6.01 8.81 1.34
C ALA A 265 -7.12 9.17 0.34
N ASN A 266 -7.51 8.20 -0.50
CA ASN A 266 -8.45 8.45 -1.58
C ASN A 266 -9.93 8.40 -1.13
N ASP A 267 -10.23 7.70 -0.04
CA ASP A 267 -11.60 7.39 0.44
C ASP A 267 -11.72 7.46 1.97
N ALA A 268 -12.98 7.40 2.44
CA ALA A 268 -13.34 7.48 3.84
C ALA A 268 -12.73 6.36 4.70
N SER A 269 -12.80 5.10 4.24
CA SER A 269 -12.33 3.95 5.01
C SER A 269 -10.83 4.02 5.29
N SER A 270 -10.02 4.38 4.27
CA SER A 270 -8.58 4.57 4.46
C SER A 270 -8.28 5.73 5.40
N THR A 271 -8.99 6.83 5.28
CA THR A 271 -8.80 8.00 6.16
C THR A 271 -9.07 7.63 7.63
N LEU A 272 -10.18 6.93 7.90
CA LEU A 272 -10.51 6.48 9.26
C LEU A 272 -9.55 5.43 9.79
N ASN A 273 -9.08 4.52 8.94
CA ASN A 273 -8.10 3.50 9.34
C ASN A 273 -6.74 4.13 9.70
N ILE A 274 -6.32 5.16 8.98
CA ILE A 274 -5.13 5.94 9.34
C ILE A 274 -5.34 6.59 10.71
N TRP A 275 -6.46 7.27 10.93
CA TRP A 275 -6.77 7.90 12.22
C TRP A 275 -6.78 6.90 13.38
N LYS A 276 -7.47 5.76 13.20
CA LYS A 276 -7.49 4.66 14.17
C LYS A 276 -6.07 4.17 14.48
N ARG A 277 -5.23 4.02 13.46
CA ARG A 277 -3.85 3.58 13.63
C ARG A 277 -3.00 4.60 14.40
N VAL A 278 -3.17 5.89 14.15
CA VAL A 278 -2.49 6.95 14.91
C VAL A 278 -2.85 6.88 16.40
N LYS A 279 -4.12 6.62 16.74
CA LYS A 279 -4.58 6.40 18.12
C LYS A 279 -3.96 5.16 18.75
N GLU A 280 -3.98 4.02 18.04
CA GLU A 280 -3.42 2.75 18.54
C GLU A 280 -1.91 2.83 18.81
N ILE A 281 -1.16 3.50 17.93
CA ILE A 281 0.28 3.73 18.14
C ILE A 281 0.53 4.63 19.36
N GLY A 282 -0.48 5.30 19.92
CA GLY A 282 -0.37 6.10 21.13
C GLY A 282 0.21 7.49 20.91
N TYR A 283 0.00 8.07 19.72
CA TYR A 283 0.25 9.50 19.52
C TYR A 283 -0.76 10.33 20.33
N PRO A 284 -0.45 11.60 20.68
CA PRO A 284 -1.30 12.44 21.52
C PRO A 284 -2.56 12.89 20.77
N THR A 285 -3.57 12.03 20.74
CA THR A 285 -4.84 12.22 20.04
C THR A 285 -5.96 12.75 20.92
N ASP A 286 -5.68 13.11 22.17
CA ASP A 286 -6.67 13.69 23.10
C ASP A 286 -7.03 15.14 22.74
N ASP A 287 -6.14 15.83 22.03
CA ASP A 287 -6.31 17.23 21.59
C ASP A 287 -5.85 17.39 20.13
N PRO A 288 -6.51 16.78 19.13
CA PRO A 288 -5.99 16.78 17.76
C PRO A 288 -6.50 17.97 16.94
N ILE A 289 -5.68 18.36 15.96
CA ILE A 289 -6.02 19.33 14.92
C ILE A 289 -6.32 18.56 13.64
N ILE A 290 -7.53 18.72 13.09
CA ILE A 290 -7.91 18.14 11.80
C ILE A 290 -7.93 19.25 10.76
N ILE A 291 -7.21 19.05 9.65
CA ILE A 291 -7.19 20.00 8.52
C ILE A 291 -7.94 19.36 7.36
N MET A 292 -9.08 19.92 6.96
CA MET A 292 -9.86 19.47 5.83
C MET A 292 -9.64 20.37 4.62
N ASN A 293 -9.10 19.82 3.52
CA ASN A 293 -8.93 20.55 2.26
C ASN A 293 -10.10 20.30 1.30
N CYS A 294 -10.80 21.38 0.96
CA CYS A 294 -11.95 21.41 0.06
C CYS A 294 -11.57 21.95 -1.32
N ARG A 295 -12.31 21.53 -2.35
CA ARG A 295 -12.13 21.98 -3.73
C ARG A 295 -13.49 22.28 -4.38
N ALA A 296 -13.56 23.38 -5.14
CA ALA A 296 -14.77 23.80 -5.84
C ALA A 296 -15.21 22.80 -6.94
N ASP A 297 -14.27 22.08 -7.56
CA ASP A 297 -14.57 21.11 -8.62
C ASP A 297 -14.83 19.68 -8.10
N ARG A 298 -14.80 19.46 -6.77
CA ARG A 298 -14.96 18.14 -6.11
C ARG A 298 -15.87 18.22 -4.86
N VAL A 299 -17.00 18.93 -4.99
CA VAL A 299 -17.93 19.16 -3.87
C VAL A 299 -18.55 17.86 -3.35
N ASP A 300 -18.80 16.90 -4.24
CA ASP A 300 -19.24 15.54 -3.91
C ASP A 300 -18.31 14.88 -2.89
N ARG A 301 -17.00 15.00 -3.08
CA ARG A 301 -16.00 14.47 -2.14
C ARG A 301 -16.01 15.22 -0.82
N THR A 302 -16.14 16.54 -0.82
CA THR A 302 -16.30 17.31 0.42
C THR A 302 -17.52 16.85 1.21
N GLN A 303 -18.64 16.61 0.54
CA GLN A 303 -19.86 16.12 1.16
C GLN A 303 -19.71 14.69 1.70
N GLN A 304 -18.98 13.83 1.00
CA GLN A 304 -18.62 12.50 1.50
C GLN A 304 -17.84 12.61 2.83
N PHE A 305 -16.83 13.47 2.92
CA PHE A 305 -16.06 13.65 4.15
C PHE A 305 -16.90 14.19 5.31
N ALA A 306 -17.86 15.09 5.05
CA ALA A 306 -18.80 15.58 6.06
C ALA A 306 -19.68 14.48 6.68
N ASN A 307 -20.01 13.43 5.92
CA ASN A 307 -20.93 12.38 6.36
C ASN A 307 -20.20 11.12 6.84
N ASP A 308 -19.12 10.75 6.15
CA ASP A 308 -18.53 9.41 6.26
C ASP A 308 -17.15 9.41 6.96
N VAL A 309 -16.58 10.60 7.23
CA VAL A 309 -15.24 10.72 7.85
C VAL A 309 -15.27 11.57 9.11
N LEU A 310 -15.53 12.87 8.97
CA LEU A 310 -15.42 13.83 10.07
C LEU A 310 -16.33 13.51 11.27
N PRO A 311 -17.55 12.94 11.10
CA PRO A 311 -18.37 12.52 12.25
C PRO A 311 -17.73 11.47 13.16
N TYR A 312 -16.72 10.74 12.68
CA TYR A 312 -16.04 9.66 13.41
C TYR A 312 -14.67 10.06 13.96
N ILE A 313 -14.30 11.34 13.85
CA ILE A 313 -13.03 11.89 14.32
C ILE A 313 -13.33 13.02 15.30
N GLU A 314 -13.11 12.80 16.59
CA GLU A 314 -13.14 13.84 17.61
C GLU A 314 -11.98 14.81 17.40
N ALA A 315 -12.30 16.09 17.20
CA ALA A 315 -11.34 17.14 16.91
C ALA A 315 -11.41 18.24 17.96
N SER A 316 -10.27 18.68 18.49
CA SER A 316 -10.27 19.92 19.27
C SER A 316 -10.34 21.13 18.34
N GLU A 317 -9.65 21.06 17.20
CA GLU A 317 -9.72 22.10 16.19
C GLU A 317 -9.93 21.48 14.81
N LEU A 318 -10.98 21.91 14.10
CA LEU A 318 -11.20 21.62 12.70
C LEU A 318 -10.87 22.87 11.88
N ILE A 319 -9.89 22.76 10.99
CA ILE A 319 -9.42 23.84 10.13
C ILE A 319 -9.82 23.50 8.69
N LEU A 320 -10.65 24.34 8.08
CA LEU A 320 -11.06 24.20 6.69
C LEU A 320 -10.16 25.07 5.81
N ILE A 321 -9.64 24.49 4.73
CA ILE A 321 -8.78 25.19 3.77
C ILE A 321 -9.24 24.91 2.34
N GLY A 322 -8.76 25.71 1.39
CA GLY A 322 -9.10 25.55 -0.02
C GLY A 322 -10.37 26.32 -0.39
N GLU A 323 -11.28 25.66 -1.10
CA GLU A 323 -12.46 26.30 -1.71
C GLU A 323 -13.72 25.45 -1.50
N THR A 324 -14.88 26.11 -1.43
CA THR A 324 -16.20 25.49 -1.23
C THR A 324 -16.26 24.68 0.07
N THR A 325 -16.00 25.34 1.20
CA THR A 325 -16.00 24.75 2.56
C THR A 325 -17.40 24.60 3.16
N GLU A 326 -18.40 25.26 2.57
CA GLU A 326 -19.80 25.32 3.04
C GLU A 326 -20.42 23.97 3.47
N PRO A 327 -20.24 22.84 2.74
CA PRO A 327 -20.82 21.56 3.18
C PRO A 327 -20.31 21.09 4.54
N ILE A 328 -19.03 21.36 4.86
CA ILE A 328 -18.44 21.00 6.16
C ILE A 328 -18.96 21.95 7.24
N VAL A 329 -19.02 23.25 6.95
CA VAL A 329 -19.55 24.27 7.88
C VAL A 329 -20.98 23.92 8.30
N LYS A 330 -21.85 23.59 7.34
CA LYS A 330 -23.23 23.16 7.63
C LYS A 330 -23.29 21.91 8.50
N ALA A 331 -22.50 20.88 8.18
CA ALA A 331 -22.46 19.65 8.96
C ALA A 331 -21.98 19.89 10.41
N TYR A 332 -21.03 20.81 10.60
CA TYR A 332 -20.58 21.25 11.93
C TYR A 332 -21.67 22.01 12.69
N GLU A 333 -22.34 22.99 12.06
CA GLU A 333 -23.45 23.75 12.67
C GLU A 333 -24.65 22.87 13.02
N GLU A 334 -24.90 21.82 12.25
CA GLU A 334 -25.90 20.78 12.52
C GLU A 334 -25.49 19.80 13.65
N GLY A 335 -24.27 19.93 14.20
CA GLY A 335 -23.76 19.09 15.27
C GLY A 335 -23.35 17.68 14.86
N LYS A 336 -23.17 17.43 13.55
CA LYS A 336 -22.75 16.11 13.03
C LYS A 336 -21.24 15.87 13.19
N ILE A 337 -20.46 16.95 13.24
CA ILE A 337 -19.00 16.87 13.34
C ILE A 337 -18.59 17.21 14.78
N PRO A 338 -18.00 16.26 15.53
CA PRO A 338 -17.57 16.47 16.91
C PRO A 338 -16.26 17.27 16.93
N ALA A 339 -16.34 18.58 16.74
CA ALA A 339 -15.21 19.49 16.87
C ALA A 339 -15.47 20.58 17.94
N ASP A 340 -14.48 20.92 18.76
CA ASP A 340 -14.66 21.99 19.77
C ASP A 340 -14.64 23.38 19.12
N LYS A 341 -13.81 23.55 18.08
CA LYS A 341 -13.65 24.81 17.34
C LYS A 341 -13.52 24.56 15.85
N LEU A 342 -14.25 25.36 15.07
CA LEU A 342 -14.11 25.45 13.63
C LEU A 342 -13.35 26.72 13.23
N HIS A 343 -12.34 26.56 12.38
CA HIS A 343 -11.61 27.64 11.73
C HIS A 343 -11.81 27.55 10.22
N ASP A 344 -12.71 28.36 9.68
CA ASP A 344 -12.90 28.44 8.23
C ASP A 344 -11.87 29.41 7.62
N LEU A 345 -10.88 28.84 6.93
CA LEU A 345 -9.82 29.56 6.23
C LEU A 345 -9.97 29.40 4.71
N GLU A 346 -11.22 29.33 4.22
CA GLU A 346 -11.52 29.37 2.79
C GLU A 346 -10.79 30.53 2.09
N TYR A 347 -10.19 30.24 0.93
CA TYR A 347 -9.39 31.18 0.13
C TYR A 347 -8.17 31.82 0.82
N LYS A 348 -7.81 31.39 2.03
CA LYS A 348 -6.61 31.88 2.72
C LYS A 348 -5.33 31.34 2.11
N SER A 349 -4.28 32.15 2.17
CA SER A 349 -2.96 31.75 1.70
C SER A 349 -2.32 30.72 2.64
N THR A 350 -1.38 29.93 2.11
CA THR A 350 -0.60 28.95 2.88
C THR A 350 0.09 29.58 4.09
N ASP A 351 0.60 30.81 3.97
CA ASP A 351 1.27 31.50 5.07
C ASP A 351 0.30 31.87 6.19
N GLU A 352 -0.91 32.36 5.86
CA GLU A 352 -1.97 32.64 6.85
C GLU A 352 -2.40 31.37 7.60
N ILE A 353 -2.56 30.24 6.87
CA ILE A 353 -2.88 28.94 7.46
C ILE A 353 -1.75 28.50 8.42
N MET A 354 -0.50 28.63 7.99
CA MET A 354 0.66 28.26 8.79
C MET A 354 0.87 29.16 10.02
N GLU A 355 0.51 30.44 9.97
CA GLU A 355 0.55 31.32 11.14
C GLU A 355 -0.38 30.86 12.26
N LEU A 356 -1.56 30.32 11.91
CA LEU A 356 -2.47 29.70 12.87
C LEU A 356 -1.88 28.41 13.42
N LEU A 357 -1.41 27.51 12.54
CA LEU A 357 -0.90 26.20 12.91
C LEU A 357 0.35 26.29 13.81
N LYS A 358 1.33 27.15 13.50
CA LYS A 358 2.60 27.23 14.25
C LYS A 358 2.41 27.42 15.75
N LYS A 359 1.37 28.16 16.16
CA LYS A 359 1.09 28.45 17.57
C LYS A 359 0.40 27.31 18.31
N ARG A 360 -0.01 26.26 17.58
CA ARG A 360 -0.95 25.25 18.04
C ARG A 360 -0.48 23.82 17.84
N MET A 361 0.53 23.58 17.02
CA MET A 361 0.97 22.23 16.68
C MET A 361 1.78 21.51 17.79
N HIS A 362 2.23 22.21 18.83
CA HIS A 362 3.07 21.62 19.88
C HIS A 362 2.37 20.47 20.62
N ASN A 363 3.05 19.33 20.74
CA ASN A 363 2.57 18.12 21.42
C ASN A 363 1.17 17.62 20.98
N ARG A 364 0.77 17.92 19.74
CA ARG A 364 -0.54 17.56 19.19
C ARG A 364 -0.39 16.77 17.91
N VAL A 365 -1.37 15.93 17.62
CA VAL A 365 -1.51 15.32 16.30
C VAL A 365 -2.19 16.31 15.36
N ILE A 366 -1.63 16.46 14.16
CA ILE A 366 -2.20 17.25 13.08
C ILE A 366 -2.50 16.31 11.93
N TYR A 367 -3.78 16.11 11.64
CA TYR A 367 -4.21 15.17 10.61
C TYR A 367 -4.83 15.90 9.43
N GLY A 368 -4.15 15.84 8.28
CA GLY A 368 -4.65 16.41 7.03
C GLY A 368 -5.56 15.43 6.30
N VAL A 369 -6.75 15.84 5.88
CA VAL A 369 -7.77 15.02 5.23
C VAL A 369 -8.45 15.76 4.06
N GLY A 370 -9.07 15.01 3.15
CA GLY A 370 -9.77 15.58 1.99
C GLY A 370 -8.93 15.51 0.71
N ASN A 371 -8.96 16.58 -0.08
CA ASN A 371 -8.25 16.62 -1.37
C ASN A 371 -6.75 16.88 -1.18
N ILE A 372 -5.88 16.16 -1.90
CA ILE A 372 -4.43 16.44 -1.88
C ILE A 372 -4.07 17.68 -2.70
N HIS A 373 -4.74 17.89 -3.83
CA HIS A 373 -4.46 19.02 -4.70
C HIS A 373 -5.12 20.32 -4.20
N GLY A 374 -4.62 21.45 -4.69
CA GLY A 374 -5.12 22.77 -4.31
C GLY A 374 -4.34 23.31 -3.11
N ALA A 375 -5.02 23.72 -2.03
CA ALA A 375 -4.34 24.33 -0.88
C ALA A 375 -3.49 23.34 -0.06
N ALA A 376 -3.77 22.04 -0.12
CA ALA A 376 -3.03 21.04 0.65
C ALA A 376 -1.58 20.82 0.14
N GLU A 377 -1.34 20.77 -1.18
CA GLU A 377 0.02 20.63 -1.76
C GLU A 377 1.04 21.65 -1.21
N PRO A 378 0.83 22.97 -1.37
CA PRO A 378 1.77 23.96 -0.86
C PRO A 378 1.81 23.98 0.68
N LEU A 379 0.72 23.63 1.35
CA LEU A 379 0.71 23.50 2.82
C LEU A 379 1.58 22.35 3.29
N ILE A 380 1.51 21.18 2.65
CA ILE A 380 2.35 20.02 2.96
C ILE A 380 3.83 20.40 2.77
N GLU A 381 4.18 21.03 1.64
CA GLU A 381 5.54 21.52 1.40
C GLU A 381 5.99 22.48 2.52
N LYS A 382 5.12 23.41 2.92
CA LYS A 382 5.44 24.37 3.98
C LYS A 382 5.61 23.72 5.35
N ILE A 383 4.81 22.70 5.68
CA ILE A 383 4.92 21.93 6.92
C ILE A 383 6.27 21.17 6.97
N HIS A 384 6.76 20.67 5.83
CA HIS A 384 8.05 19.97 5.78
C HIS A 384 9.24 20.84 6.19
N GLU A 385 9.17 22.17 6.01
CA GLU A 385 10.20 23.10 6.48
C GLU A 385 10.34 23.10 8.02
N TYR A 386 9.31 22.68 8.76
CA TYR A 386 9.28 22.63 10.23
C TYR A 386 9.61 21.24 10.79
N LYS A 387 10.00 20.30 9.92
CA LYS A 387 10.36 18.94 10.32
C LYS A 387 11.62 18.98 11.18
N VAL A 388 11.52 18.42 12.39
CA VAL A 388 12.70 18.13 13.22
C VAL A 388 13.27 16.77 12.86
N LYS A 389 14.61 16.61 12.94
CA LYS A 389 15.23 15.30 12.77
C LYS A 389 14.68 14.38 13.84
N GLN A 390 14.07 13.27 13.41
CA GLN A 390 13.66 12.20 14.29
C GLN A 390 14.96 11.67 14.93
N LEU A 391 15.12 11.90 16.24
CA LEU A 391 16.15 11.20 17.01
C LEU A 391 15.67 9.76 17.07
N VAL A 392 16.16 8.93 16.15
CA VAL A 392 16.00 7.48 16.25
C VAL A 392 16.67 7.08 17.56
N SER A 393 15.90 6.56 18.50
CA SER A 393 16.42 5.92 19.71
C SER A 393 17.05 4.60 19.38
#